data_AF-A0A7C4YMN7-F1
#
_entry.id   AF-A0A7C4YMN7-F1
#
_cell.length_a   1.000
_cell.length_b   1.000
_cell.length_c   1.000
_cell.angle_alpha   90.00
_cell.angle_beta   90.00
_cell.angle_gamma   90.00
#
_symmetry.space_group_name_H-M   'P 1'
#
loop_
_entity.id
_entity.type
_entity.pdbx_description
1 polymer ?
#
loop_
_entity_poly.entity_id
_entity_poly.type
_entity_poly.pdbx_seq_one_letter_code
_entity_poly.pdbx_strand_id
1 'polypeptide(L)'
;PKNPPSNYAVIGIYMYDSDVFNICKGLKPSARGELEITDVNNEYIRRGTMTYEFLEGWWADCGSFEALLRSNILVAKHLGVKIEF
;
A
#
# COMPACT_ATOMS: atom_id res chain seq x y z
N PRO A 1 -3.39 10.92 -6.85
CA PRO A 1 -2.95 12.22 -7.44
C PRO A 1 -4.02 12.73 -8.42
N LYS A 2 -4.17 14.05 -8.62
CA LYS A 2 -5.17 14.61 -9.55
C LYS A 2 -4.93 14.17 -11.01
N ASN A 3 -3.66 14.04 -11.40
CA ASN A 3 -3.24 13.47 -12.67
C ASN A 3 -2.20 12.36 -12.40
N PRO A 4 -2.59 11.08 -12.34
CA PRO A 4 -1.68 9.98 -12.04
C PRO A 4 -0.70 9.75 -13.19
N PRO A 5 0.61 9.55 -12.91
CA PRO A 5 1.60 9.26 -13.95
C PRO A 5 1.50 7.83 -14.49
N SER A 6 0.79 6.93 -13.79
CA SER A 6 0.59 5.54 -14.21
C SER A 6 -0.66 4.93 -13.54
N ASN A 7 -1.01 3.71 -13.95
CA ASN A 7 -2.09 2.91 -13.35
C ASN A 7 -1.61 2.03 -12.16
N TYR A 8 -0.39 2.24 -11.66
CA TYR A 8 0.15 1.48 -10.54
C TYR A 8 -0.12 2.18 -9.21
N ALA A 9 -0.43 1.37 -8.20
CA ALA A 9 -0.55 1.80 -6.81
C ALA A 9 0.58 1.21 -5.97
N VAL A 10 1.10 2.00 -5.04
CA VAL A 10 1.93 1.50 -3.96
C VAL A 10 1.01 0.79 -2.97
N ILE A 11 1.19 -0.51 -2.80
CA ILE A 11 0.39 -1.34 -1.90
C ILE A 11 0.96 -1.31 -0.48
N GLY A 12 0.18 -1.81 0.49
CA GLY A 12 0.52 -1.82 1.92
C GLY A 12 1.62 -2.81 2.33
N ILE A 13 2.68 -2.98 1.53
CA ILE A 13 3.83 -3.85 1.80
C ILE A 13 5.09 -3.02 1.62
N TYR A 14 5.86 -2.87 2.70
CA TYR A 14 7.05 -2.01 2.72
C TYR A 14 8.19 -2.71 3.45
N MET A 15 9.40 -2.62 2.90
CA MET A 15 10.62 -3.08 3.54
C MET A 15 11.59 -1.90 3.62
N TYR A 16 12.11 -1.63 4.81
CA TYR A 16 13.09 -0.57 5.04
C TYR A 16 14.22 -1.09 5.90
N ASP A 17 15.40 -0.49 5.73
CA ASP A 17 16.47 -0.60 6.71
C ASP A 17 16.18 0.28 7.94
N SER A 18 17.13 0.33 8.87
CA SER A 18 16.99 1.08 10.12
C SER A 18 16.89 2.60 9.94
N ASP A 19 17.31 3.17 8.80
CA ASP A 19 17.27 4.63 8.61
C ASP A 19 15.83 5.15 8.59
N VAL A 20 14.85 4.29 8.35
CA VAL A 20 13.41 4.63 8.41
C VAL A 20 13.04 5.33 9.72
N PHE A 21 13.63 4.92 10.85
CA PHE A 21 13.32 5.54 12.15
C PHE A 21 13.78 6.99 12.22
N ASN A 22 14.90 7.34 11.56
CA ASN A 22 15.37 8.72 11.48
C ASN A 22 14.52 9.54 10.51
N ILE A 23 14.09 8.93 9.40
CA ILE A 23 13.19 9.58 8.44
C ILE A 23 11.84 9.90 9.10
N CYS A 24 11.24 8.93 9.80
CA CYS A 24 9.97 9.10 10.51
C CYS A 24 9.99 10.26 11.52
N LYS A 25 11.10 10.44 12.24
CA LYS A 25 11.26 11.56 13.21
C LYS A 25 11.25 12.93 12.54
N GLY A 26 11.62 13.02 11.25
CA GLY A 26 11.68 14.27 10.48
C GLY A 26 10.40 14.59 9.71
N LEU A 27 9.41 13.68 9.70
CA LEU A 27 8.18 13.88 8.97
C LEU A 27 7.36 15.06 9.52
N LYS A 28 6.61 15.68 8.63
CA LYS A 28 5.67 16.75 8.96
C LYS A 28 4.25 16.30 8.58
N PRO A 29 3.22 16.73 9.33
CA PRO A 29 1.85 16.43 8.95
C PRO A 29 1.53 16.93 7.54
N SER A 30 0.85 16.10 6.75
CA SER A 30 0.35 16.47 5.44
C SER A 30 -0.83 17.44 5.53
N ALA A 31 -1.40 17.83 4.39
CA ALA A 31 -2.65 18.59 4.36
C ALA A 31 -3.82 17.85 5.06
N ARG A 32 -3.70 16.54 5.29
CA ARG A 32 -4.67 15.72 6.04
C ARG A 32 -4.40 15.69 7.55
N GLY A 33 -3.28 16.24 8.01
CA GLY A 33 -2.84 16.15 9.40
C GLY A 33 -2.17 14.82 9.76
N GLU A 34 -1.84 13.98 8.77
CA GLU A 34 -1.24 12.65 8.98
C GLU A 34 0.26 12.66 8.66
N LEU A 35 1.02 11.77 9.28
CA LEU A 35 2.39 11.45 8.86
C LEU A 35 2.32 10.38 7.78
N GLU A 36 2.69 10.76 6.56
CA GLU A 36 2.43 9.97 5.37
C GLU A 36 3.54 8.95 5.10
N ILE A 37 3.19 7.69 4.89
CA ILE A 37 4.16 6.67 4.42
C ILE A 37 4.76 7.06 3.05
N THR A 38 4.00 7.80 2.24
CA THR A 38 4.48 8.36 0.97
C THR A 38 5.67 9.30 1.16
N ASP A 39 5.75 10.05 2.27
CA ASP A 39 6.88 10.95 2.54
C ASP A 39 8.13 10.17 2.93
N VAL A 40 7.98 9.05 3.65
CA VAL A 40 9.08 8.10 3.88
C VAL A 40 9.60 7.58 2.54
N ASN A 41 8.71 7.11 1.67
CA ASN A 41 9.08 6.59 0.34
C ASN A 41 9.81 7.65 -0.51
N ASN A 42 9.32 8.89 -0.49
CA ASN A 42 9.94 10.00 -1.22
C ASN A 42 11.36 10.31 -0.72
N GLU A 43 11.65 10.14 0.56
CA GLU A 43 13.00 10.32 1.10
C GLU A 43 13.96 9.25 0.58
N TYR A 44 13.54 7.98 0.52
CA TYR A 44 14.35 6.91 -0.10
C TYR A 44 14.54 7.12 -1.61
N ILE A 45 13.51 7.62 -2.32
CA ILE A 45 13.62 8.01 -3.74
C ILE A 45 14.64 9.13 -3.90
N ARG A 46 14.57 10.16 -3.05
CA ARG A 46 15.51 11.31 -3.06
C ARG A 46 16.96 10.86 -2.81
N ARG A 47 17.15 9.85 -1.95
CA ARG A 47 18.48 9.24 -1.69
C ARG A 47 18.96 8.34 -2.83
N GLY A 48 18.08 7.97 -3.78
CA GLY A 48 18.40 7.03 -4.86
C GLY A 48 18.54 5.59 -4.39
N THR A 49 18.03 5.26 -3.20
CA THR A 49 18.15 3.92 -2.58
C THR A 49 16.84 3.12 -2.63
N MET A 50 15.76 3.72 -3.12
CA MET A 50 14.48 3.02 -3.32
C MET A 50 14.60 1.98 -4.44
N THR A 51 14.12 0.77 -4.15
CA THR A 51 13.85 -0.26 -5.15
C THR A 51 12.36 -0.61 -5.10
N TYR A 52 11.83 -1.23 -6.15
CA TYR A 52 10.44 -1.66 -6.19
C TYR A 52 10.32 -2.97 -6.95
N GLU A 53 9.26 -3.71 -6.65
CA GLU A 53 8.88 -4.91 -7.39
C GLU A 53 7.38 -4.88 -7.67
N PHE A 54 6.98 -5.52 -8.76
CA PHE A 54 5.56 -5.70 -9.06
C PHE A 54 5.05 -6.96 -8.37
N LEU A 55 3.94 -6.83 -7.65
CA LEU A 55 3.24 -7.97 -7.11
C LEU A 55 2.45 -8.65 -8.23
N GLU A 56 2.78 -9.91 -8.52
CA GLU A 56 1.96 -10.77 -9.36
C GLU A 56 0.81 -11.37 -8.56
N GLY A 57 -0.32 -11.59 -9.23
CA GLY A 57 -1.53 -12.14 -8.60
C GLY A 57 -2.49 -11.04 -8.12
N TRP A 58 -3.12 -11.28 -6.97
CA TRP A 58 -4.18 -10.41 -6.45
C TRP A 58 -3.76 -9.71 -5.17
N TRP A 59 -4.11 -8.43 -5.08
CA TRP A 59 -4.07 -7.63 -3.87
C TRP A 59 -5.43 -6.99 -3.68
N ALA A 60 -5.88 -6.92 -2.43
CA ALA A 60 -7.15 -6.29 -2.11
C ALA A 60 -7.02 -5.47 -0.82
N ASP A 61 -7.55 -4.25 -0.87
CA ASP A 61 -7.82 -3.43 0.29
C ASP A 61 -9.26 -3.67 0.76
N CYS A 62 -9.45 -3.87 2.06
CA CYS A 62 -10.75 -4.16 2.68
C CYS A 62 -11.34 -2.94 3.40
N GLY A 63 -11.00 -1.73 2.96
CA GLY A 63 -11.41 -0.47 3.59
C GLY A 63 -12.91 -0.11 3.56
N SER A 64 -13.77 -0.89 2.88
CA SER A 64 -15.23 -0.71 2.88
C SER A 64 -15.96 -2.06 3.04
N PHE A 65 -17.23 -2.06 3.46
CA PHE A 65 -18.00 -3.31 3.59
C PHE A 65 -18.12 -4.08 2.27
N GLU A 66 -18.32 -3.38 1.16
CA GLU A 66 -18.36 -3.98 -0.17
C GLU A 66 -17.00 -4.57 -0.57
N ALA A 67 -15.92 -3.82 -0.34
CA ALA A 67 -14.55 -4.28 -0.62
C ALA A 67 -14.19 -5.49 0.24
N LEU A 68 -14.55 -5.48 1.52
CA LEU A 68 -14.36 -6.59 2.44
C LEU A 68 -15.11 -7.85 1.96
N LEU A 69 -16.39 -7.73 1.60
CA LEU A 69 -17.17 -8.86 1.09
C LEU A 69 -16.54 -9.42 -0.20
N ARG A 70 -16.16 -8.54 -1.14
CA ARG A 70 -15.51 -8.93 -2.39
C ARG A 70 -14.21 -9.69 -2.14
N SER A 71 -13.36 -9.22 -1.22
CA SER A 71 -12.11 -9.87 -0.85
C SER A 71 -12.34 -11.26 -0.26
N ASN A 72 -13.32 -11.41 0.63
CA ASN A 72 -13.68 -12.71 1.20
C ASN A 72 -14.17 -13.70 0.13
N ILE A 73 -15.02 -13.25 -0.81
CA ILE A 73 -15.48 -14.08 -1.93
C ILE A 73 -14.29 -14.51 -2.80
N LEU A 74 -13.32 -13.61 -3.03
CA LEU A 74 -12.13 -13.92 -3.83
C LEU A 74 -11.28 -15.01 -3.15
N VAL A 75 -11.06 -14.92 -1.84
CA VAL A 75 -10.34 -15.95 -1.06
C VAL A 75 -11.09 -17.28 -1.09
N ALA A 76 -12.41 -17.27 -0.84
CA ALA A 76 -13.23 -18.48 -0.85
C ALA A 76 -13.18 -19.20 -2.21
N LYS A 77 -13.27 -18.45 -3.31
CA LYS A 77 -13.11 -18.99 -4.67
C LYS A 77 -11.72 -19.57 -4.89
N HIS A 78 -10.67 -18.88 -4.46
CA HIS A 78 -9.29 -19.35 -4.58
C HIS A 78 -9.06 -20.68 -3.83
N LEU A 79 -9.69 -20.83 -2.66
CA LEU A 79 -9.61 -22.05 -1.83
C LEU A 79 -10.62 -23.14 -2.22
N GLY A 80 -11.49 -22.90 -3.20
CA GLY A 80 -12.54 -23.84 -3.59
C GLY A 80 -13.62 -24.04 -2.52
N VAL A 81 -13.79 -23.10 -1.60
CA VAL A 81 -14.83 -23.12 -0.57
C VAL A 81 -16.18 -22.84 -1.22
N LYS A 82 -17.18 -23.71 -0.95
CA LYS A 82 -18.56 -23.45 -1.38
C LYS A 82 -19.12 -22.25 -0.63
N ILE A 83 -19.66 -21.29 -1.39
CA ILE A 83 -20.40 -20.15 -0.85
C ILE A 83 -21.88 -20.47 -1.02
N GLU A 84 -22.59 -20.63 0.09
CA GLU A 84 -24.04 -20.79 0.13
C GLU A 84 -24.69 -19.42 0.41
N PHE A 85 -25.79 -19.13 -0.27
CA PHE A 85 -26.56 -17.89 -0.16
C PHE A 85 -27.93 -18.17 0.46
#